data_AF-A0A0J7JYY8-F1
#
_entry.id   AF-A0A0J7JYY8-F1
#
_cell.length_a   1.000
_cell.length_b   1.000
_cell.length_c   1.000
_cell.angle_alpha   90.00
_cell.angle_beta   90.00
_cell.angle_gamma   90.00
#
_symmetry.space_group_name_H-M   'P 1'
#
loop_
_entity.id
_entity.type
_entity.pdbx_description
1 polymer ?
#
loop_
_entity_poly.entity_id
_entity_poly.type
_entity_poly.pdbx_seq_one_letter_code
_entity_poly.pdbx_strand_id
1 'polypeptide(L)'
;MTAYVPPYRAQLSEDNNIRKDSSLASYAKLKPAFDRKHGSVTAANSTPLTDGAAAVLMMSESRAKELGLQPLGYLRSFAFAAIDVWEDMLLGPSYATPLALDRAGIGLADLTLIDMHEAFAAQTLANLKMFASEAFAREKLGRSQAIGEVDMDKFNVLGGSIAYGHPGRDDRGGGMMSVENALHEQRAKPSAFQLTIRPDNIGVITIDVPGDKVNTLKAEFVEQVNDVLIRAQQHTALEGLVIVSGKPDSFIAGADITMIAACTSAKEAETLAKKGQSTLAQIAAFPVPVVAAIHGTCLGGGLELALACHGRVCSLDDKTALGLPEVQLGLLPGSGGTQRLPRLVGAAKALDMILTGKHIRARQALRMGLVDDAVPQSILLQTAIERVKQGWKHQRELPWQDRLLNGPLGRNLLFSIVRKKTLAKTHGNYPAAERIIQVVRTGLDHGSASGYEAEARAFGELAMTPQSAALRSLFFASTALKKERGGDAQPRALHRVGILG
;
A
#
# COMPACT_ATOMS: atom_id res chain seq x y z
N MET A 1 -16.64 -23.20 16.61
CA MET A 1 -17.35 -24.36 17.20
C MET A 1 -16.74 -24.59 18.58
N THR A 2 -17.55 -24.68 19.64
CA THR A 2 -17.03 -24.78 21.02
C THR A 2 -16.86 -26.25 21.42
N ALA A 3 -15.63 -26.69 21.69
CA ALA A 3 -15.34 -28.06 22.07
C ALA A 3 -15.35 -28.24 23.59
N TYR A 4 -15.97 -29.33 24.07
CA TYR A 4 -15.98 -29.74 25.47
C TYR A 4 -15.34 -31.12 25.57
N VAL A 5 -14.30 -31.26 26.39
CA VAL A 5 -13.65 -32.55 26.66
C VAL A 5 -14.17 -33.13 27.97
N PRO A 6 -14.24 -34.47 28.14
CA PRO A 6 -14.60 -35.10 29.40
C PRO A 6 -13.84 -34.46 30.59
N PRO A 7 -14.50 -34.11 31.71
CA PRO A 7 -15.88 -34.44 32.10
C PRO A 7 -16.95 -33.44 31.61
N TYR A 8 -16.68 -32.69 30.53
CA TYR A 8 -17.61 -31.76 29.86
C TYR A 8 -18.08 -30.57 30.71
N ARG A 9 -17.26 -30.15 31.67
CA ARG A 9 -17.59 -29.06 32.60
C ARG A 9 -17.15 -27.68 32.14
N ALA A 10 -16.19 -27.62 31.22
CA ALA A 10 -15.65 -26.38 30.69
C ALA A 10 -15.39 -26.51 29.20
N GLN A 11 -15.62 -25.41 28.48
CA GLN A 11 -15.21 -25.30 27.09
C GLN A 11 -13.70 -25.13 26.99
N LEU A 12 -13.10 -25.71 25.96
CA LEU A 12 -11.74 -25.35 25.56
C LEU A 12 -11.78 -23.93 24.98
N SER A 13 -11.07 -23.01 25.64
CA SER A 13 -10.93 -21.62 25.20
C SER A 13 -9.64 -21.37 24.40
N GLU A 14 -8.68 -22.29 24.48
CA GLU A 14 -7.38 -22.20 23.82
C GLU A 14 -6.95 -23.57 23.30
N ASP A 15 -6.22 -23.56 22.19
CA ASP A 15 -5.58 -24.75 21.61
C ASP A 15 -4.42 -25.23 22.51
N ASN A 16 -4.31 -26.54 22.70
CA ASN A 16 -3.28 -27.17 23.53
C ASN A 16 -2.04 -27.61 22.73
N ASN A 17 -2.05 -27.43 21.42
CA ASN A 17 -1.00 -27.84 20.51
C ASN A 17 0.09 -26.76 20.35
N ILE A 18 -0.31 -25.48 20.44
CA ILE A 18 0.59 -24.33 20.28
C ILE A 18 1.45 -24.15 21.53
N ARG A 19 2.76 -24.37 21.38
CA ARG A 19 3.75 -24.22 22.46
C ARG A 19 4.23 -22.77 22.58
N LYS A 20 3.77 -22.07 23.63
CA LYS A 20 4.08 -20.64 23.88
C LYS A 20 5.50 -20.36 24.39
N ASP A 21 6.24 -21.39 24.81
CA ASP A 21 7.57 -21.33 25.42
C ASP A 21 8.69 -21.92 24.52
N SER A 22 8.42 -22.02 23.23
CA SER A 22 9.32 -22.60 22.23
C SER A 22 10.62 -21.80 22.04
N SER A 23 11.78 -22.45 22.09
CA SER A 23 13.07 -21.85 21.73
C SER A 23 13.90 -22.77 20.82
N LEU A 24 14.66 -22.16 19.91
CA LEU A 24 15.50 -22.90 18.95
C LEU A 24 16.52 -23.80 19.67
N ALA A 25 17.09 -23.34 20.78
CA ALA A 25 18.03 -24.09 21.60
C ALA A 25 17.41 -25.33 22.24
N SER A 26 16.12 -25.29 22.59
CA SER A 26 15.39 -26.46 23.10
C SER A 26 15.15 -27.49 22.00
N TYR A 27 14.80 -27.03 20.78
CA TYR A 27 14.55 -27.90 19.63
C TYR A 27 15.80 -28.62 19.11
N ALA A 28 16.95 -27.95 19.12
CA ALA A 28 18.23 -28.54 18.71
C ALA A 28 18.66 -29.74 19.57
N LYS A 29 18.09 -29.90 20.78
CA LYS A 29 18.41 -31.02 21.69
C LYS A 29 17.59 -32.28 21.41
N LEU A 30 16.54 -32.19 20.59
CA LEU A 30 15.68 -33.32 20.32
C LEU A 30 16.38 -34.32 19.39
N LYS A 31 16.31 -35.60 19.75
CA LYS A 31 16.91 -36.67 18.97
C LYS A 31 15.98 -37.09 17.83
N PRO A 32 16.54 -37.51 16.68
CA PRO A 32 15.74 -38.08 15.61
C PRO A 32 14.92 -39.29 16.06
N ALA A 33 13.69 -39.40 15.57
CA ALA A 33 12.74 -40.43 15.97
C ALA A 33 12.97 -41.76 15.23
N PHE A 34 13.20 -41.72 13.92
CA PHE A 34 13.26 -42.91 13.06
C PHE A 34 14.68 -43.47 12.90
N ASP A 35 15.65 -42.61 12.55
CA ASP A 35 17.06 -42.97 12.48
C ASP A 35 17.86 -42.10 13.44
N ARG A 36 18.29 -42.68 14.56
CA ARG A 36 19.00 -41.96 15.63
C ARG A 36 20.42 -41.54 15.26
N LYS A 37 20.99 -42.09 14.18
CA LYS A 37 22.38 -41.87 13.78
C LYS A 37 22.50 -40.88 12.63
N HIS A 38 21.62 -40.99 11.63
CA HIS A 38 21.67 -40.15 10.42
C HIS A 38 20.35 -39.44 10.10
N GLY A 39 19.29 -39.69 10.87
CA GLY A 39 17.99 -39.08 10.65
C GLY A 39 17.94 -37.60 11.02
N SER A 40 16.98 -36.89 10.43
CA SER A 40 16.74 -35.46 10.65
C SER A 40 15.36 -35.16 11.23
N VAL A 41 14.47 -36.16 11.30
CA VAL A 41 13.08 -36.00 11.76
C VAL A 41 13.00 -36.16 13.27
N THR A 42 12.59 -35.10 13.96
CA THR A 42 12.45 -34.97 15.41
C THR A 42 11.04 -34.50 15.77
N ALA A 43 10.68 -34.57 17.05
CA ALA A 43 9.40 -34.00 17.51
C ALA A 43 9.27 -32.47 17.35
N ALA A 44 10.35 -31.74 17.03
CA ALA A 44 10.30 -30.30 16.78
C ALA A 44 9.99 -29.93 15.31
N ASN A 45 10.21 -30.85 14.37
CA ASN A 45 10.01 -30.61 12.95
C ASN A 45 9.05 -31.64 12.32
N SER A 46 8.26 -32.28 13.18
CA SER A 46 7.17 -33.17 12.84
C SER A 46 5.87 -32.57 13.34
N THR A 47 4.82 -32.72 12.56
CA THR A 47 3.49 -32.29 12.95
C THR A 47 2.97 -33.13 14.14
N PRO A 48 2.32 -32.49 15.13
CA PRO A 48 1.55 -33.19 16.15
C PRO A 48 0.22 -33.73 15.58
N LEU A 49 -0.27 -34.85 16.12
CA LEU A 49 -1.58 -35.38 15.79
C LEU A 49 -2.67 -34.49 16.39
N THR A 50 -3.67 -34.13 15.58
CA THR A 50 -4.86 -33.37 16.01
C THR A 50 -6.15 -34.09 15.62
N ASP A 51 -7.20 -33.90 16.43
CA ASP A 51 -8.57 -34.33 16.16
C ASP A 51 -9.41 -33.21 15.51
N GLY A 52 -8.75 -32.12 15.08
CA GLY A 52 -9.38 -30.99 14.43
C GLY A 52 -10.09 -31.33 13.12
N ALA A 53 -11.18 -30.63 12.85
CA ALA A 53 -11.92 -30.69 11.60
C ALA A 53 -12.12 -29.28 11.03
N ALA A 54 -12.05 -29.16 9.71
CA ALA A 54 -12.34 -27.93 8.98
C ALA A 54 -13.34 -28.20 7.86
N ALA A 55 -14.12 -27.18 7.52
CA ALA A 55 -15.09 -27.24 6.44
C ALA A 55 -15.10 -25.91 5.68
N VAL A 56 -14.97 -26.00 4.36
CA VAL A 56 -15.10 -24.85 3.47
C VAL A 56 -16.32 -25.06 2.57
N LEU A 57 -17.19 -24.05 2.50
CA LEU A 57 -18.33 -24.07 1.60
C LEU A 57 -17.90 -23.55 0.22
N MET A 58 -17.89 -24.43 -0.78
CA MET A 58 -17.62 -24.08 -2.18
C MET A 58 -18.92 -23.98 -2.97
N MET A 59 -19.04 -22.93 -3.79
CA MET A 59 -20.15 -22.73 -4.71
C MET A 59 -19.72 -21.86 -5.90
N SER A 60 -20.53 -21.80 -6.95
CA SER A 60 -20.30 -20.86 -8.05
C SER A 60 -20.47 -19.42 -7.56
N GLU A 61 -19.74 -18.48 -8.19
CA GLU A 61 -19.88 -17.05 -7.91
C GLU A 61 -21.32 -16.56 -8.09
N SER A 62 -22.02 -17.07 -9.12
CA SER A 62 -23.44 -16.76 -9.35
C SER A 62 -24.31 -17.15 -8.17
N ARG A 63 -24.10 -18.35 -7.59
CA ARG A 63 -24.88 -18.82 -6.45
C ARG A 63 -24.56 -18.03 -5.18
N ALA A 64 -23.29 -17.67 -4.98
CA ALA A 64 -22.91 -16.81 -3.87
C ALA A 64 -23.61 -15.45 -3.95
N LYS A 65 -23.66 -14.84 -5.15
CA LYS A 65 -24.38 -13.58 -5.41
C LYS A 65 -25.88 -13.69 -5.14
N GLU A 66 -26.53 -14.75 -5.62
CA GLU A 66 -27.96 -15.00 -5.37
C GLU A 66 -28.27 -15.11 -3.87
N LEU A 67 -27.39 -15.75 -3.11
CA LEU A 67 -27.54 -15.94 -1.67
C LEU A 67 -27.06 -14.75 -0.82
N GLY A 68 -26.55 -13.68 -1.45
CA GLY A 68 -25.98 -12.53 -0.76
C GLY A 68 -24.72 -12.85 0.05
N LEU A 69 -24.01 -13.93 -0.29
CA LEU A 69 -22.79 -14.37 0.38
C LEU A 69 -21.56 -13.74 -0.28
N GLN A 70 -20.66 -13.17 0.53
CA GLN A 70 -19.38 -12.65 0.05
C GLN A 70 -18.35 -13.79 -0.03
N PRO A 71 -17.79 -14.12 -1.21
CA PRO A 71 -16.76 -15.16 -1.32
C PRO A 71 -15.51 -14.82 -0.48
N LEU A 72 -14.92 -15.84 0.15
CA LEU A 72 -13.64 -15.70 0.87
C LEU A 72 -12.46 -15.61 -0.09
N GLY A 73 -12.54 -16.34 -1.21
CA GLY A 73 -11.56 -16.38 -2.29
C GLY A 73 -12.09 -17.21 -3.46
N TYR A 74 -11.27 -17.38 -4.50
CA TYR A 74 -11.60 -18.17 -5.69
C TYR A 74 -10.58 -19.28 -5.90
N LEU A 75 -11.04 -20.48 -6.21
CA LEU A 75 -10.17 -21.58 -6.64
C LEU A 75 -9.91 -21.44 -8.14
N ARG A 76 -8.70 -21.01 -8.51
CA ARG A 76 -8.32 -20.74 -9.91
C ARG A 76 -7.96 -22.02 -10.67
N SER A 77 -7.25 -22.94 -10.03
CA SER A 77 -6.89 -24.22 -10.61
C SER A 77 -6.63 -25.25 -9.51
N PHE A 78 -6.64 -26.52 -9.90
CA PHE A 78 -6.16 -27.62 -9.08
C PHE A 78 -5.54 -28.70 -9.98
N ALA A 79 -4.68 -29.52 -9.38
CA ALA A 79 -4.12 -30.70 -10.00
C ALA A 79 -3.94 -31.79 -8.95
N PHE A 80 -3.90 -33.03 -9.41
CA PHE A 80 -3.57 -34.19 -8.59
C PHE A 80 -2.50 -34.99 -9.33
N ALA A 81 -1.62 -35.63 -8.57
CA ALA A 81 -0.64 -36.56 -9.09
C ALA A 81 -0.57 -37.76 -8.14
N ALA A 82 -0.36 -38.94 -8.71
CA ALA A 82 -0.12 -40.17 -7.95
C ALA A 82 1.30 -40.63 -8.25
N ILE A 83 1.97 -41.10 -7.20
CA ILE A 83 3.34 -41.60 -7.23
C ILE A 83 3.35 -42.94 -6.52
N ASP A 84 4.23 -43.83 -6.97
CA ASP A 84 4.38 -45.14 -6.33
C ASP A 84 5.02 -44.97 -4.94
N VAL A 85 4.60 -45.82 -4.00
CA VAL A 85 5.12 -45.87 -2.62
C VAL A 85 6.58 -46.34 -2.57
N TRP A 86 7.04 -47.06 -3.59
CA TRP A 86 8.37 -47.68 -3.60
C TRP A 86 9.49 -46.75 -4.08
N GLU A 87 9.19 -45.76 -4.91
CA GLU A 87 10.22 -44.92 -5.55
C GLU A 87 10.42 -43.60 -4.80
N ASP A 88 9.34 -42.87 -4.47
CA ASP A 88 9.45 -41.47 -4.07
C ASP A 88 8.23 -40.99 -3.25
N MET A 89 7.79 -41.81 -2.29
CA MET A 89 6.59 -41.53 -1.47
C MET A 89 6.59 -40.09 -0.92
N LEU A 90 5.42 -39.45 -0.94
CA LEU A 90 5.17 -38.07 -0.49
C LEU A 90 5.77 -36.93 -1.37
N LEU A 91 6.31 -37.22 -2.56
CA LEU A 91 6.69 -36.18 -3.55
C LEU A 91 5.54 -35.75 -4.48
N GLY A 92 4.30 -36.15 -4.20
CA GLY A 92 3.11 -35.76 -4.97
C GLY A 92 3.01 -34.25 -5.28
N PRO A 93 3.27 -33.34 -4.32
CA PRO A 93 3.27 -31.89 -4.58
C PRO A 93 4.26 -31.47 -5.68
N SER A 94 5.43 -32.11 -5.79
CA SER A 94 6.44 -31.87 -6.82
C SER A 94 5.93 -32.14 -8.24
N TYR A 95 5.02 -33.10 -8.39
CA TYR A 95 4.39 -33.44 -9.67
C TYR A 95 3.12 -32.61 -9.94
N ALA A 96 2.30 -32.37 -8.91
CA ALA A 96 1.01 -31.70 -9.08
C ALA A 96 1.14 -30.18 -9.22
N THR A 97 2.06 -29.54 -8.51
CA THR A 97 2.18 -28.08 -8.46
C THR A 97 2.47 -27.44 -9.83
N PRO A 98 3.43 -27.93 -10.64
CA PRO A 98 3.66 -27.40 -11.98
C PRO A 98 2.42 -27.45 -12.87
N LEU A 99 1.64 -28.54 -12.79
CA LEU A 99 0.39 -28.70 -13.56
C LEU A 99 -0.69 -27.69 -13.11
N ALA A 100 -0.81 -27.47 -11.80
CA ALA A 100 -1.76 -26.49 -11.27
C ALA A 100 -1.39 -25.06 -11.68
N LEU A 101 -0.11 -24.70 -11.63
CA LEU A 101 0.41 -23.40 -12.04
C LEU A 101 0.16 -23.14 -13.54
N ASP A 102 0.51 -24.11 -14.40
CA ASP A 102 0.26 -24.01 -15.84
C ASP A 102 -1.23 -23.85 -16.15
N ARG A 103 -2.11 -24.62 -15.49
CA ARG A 103 -3.57 -24.50 -15.66
C ARG A 103 -4.11 -23.16 -15.18
N ALA A 104 -3.49 -22.55 -14.18
CA ALA A 104 -3.83 -21.20 -13.73
C ALA A 104 -3.26 -20.10 -14.65
N GLY A 105 -2.27 -20.43 -15.47
CA GLY A 105 -1.56 -19.48 -16.33
C GLY A 105 -0.67 -18.51 -15.54
N ILE A 106 -0.06 -18.98 -14.44
CA ILE A 106 0.84 -18.18 -13.59
C ILE A 106 2.10 -18.99 -13.24
N GLY A 107 3.18 -18.29 -12.87
CA GLY A 107 4.42 -18.90 -12.37
C GLY A 107 4.47 -18.96 -10.85
N LEU A 108 5.45 -19.70 -10.31
CA LEU A 108 5.67 -19.82 -8.87
C LEU A 108 5.98 -18.46 -8.21
N ALA A 109 6.75 -17.61 -8.90
CA ALA A 109 7.13 -16.27 -8.42
C ALA A 109 5.95 -15.28 -8.32
N ASP A 110 4.84 -15.56 -9.02
CA ASP A 110 3.63 -14.73 -8.97
C ASP A 110 2.82 -14.98 -7.69
N LEU A 111 3.12 -16.05 -6.94
CA LEU A 111 2.46 -16.34 -5.66
C LEU A 111 2.94 -15.37 -4.57
N THR A 112 1.98 -14.76 -3.87
CA THR A 112 2.23 -13.81 -2.78
C THR A 112 2.32 -14.47 -1.41
N LEU A 113 1.75 -15.67 -1.26
CA LEU A 113 1.80 -16.51 -0.08
C LEU A 113 1.75 -17.96 -0.56
N ILE A 114 2.57 -18.83 0.05
CA ILE A 114 2.68 -20.24 -0.30
C ILE A 114 2.51 -21.04 0.98
N ASP A 115 1.51 -21.90 1.06
CA ASP A 115 1.36 -22.87 2.14
C ASP A 115 1.48 -24.28 1.57
N MET A 116 2.35 -25.10 2.15
CA MET A 116 2.51 -26.51 1.79
C MET A 116 2.18 -27.36 3.01
N HIS A 117 1.08 -28.08 2.87
CA HIS A 117 0.59 -29.00 3.88
C HIS A 117 1.39 -30.31 3.84
N GLU A 118 2.17 -30.58 4.89
CA GLU A 118 2.98 -31.81 4.99
C GLU A 118 3.27 -32.16 6.45
N ALA A 119 3.42 -33.45 6.75
CA ALA A 119 3.59 -33.96 8.10
C ALA A 119 5.01 -33.75 8.67
N PHE A 120 6.02 -33.65 7.82
CA PHE A 120 7.42 -33.52 8.24
C PHE A 120 8.13 -32.41 7.46
N ALA A 121 8.88 -31.56 8.17
CA ALA A 121 9.68 -30.51 7.53
C ALA A 121 10.67 -31.07 6.49
N ALA A 122 11.21 -32.26 6.76
CA ALA A 122 12.11 -32.95 5.82
C ALA A 122 11.44 -33.20 4.46
N GLN A 123 10.15 -33.54 4.48
CA GLN A 123 9.38 -33.83 3.27
C GLN A 123 8.97 -32.56 2.53
N THR A 124 8.62 -31.51 3.28
CA THR A 124 8.43 -30.16 2.74
C THR A 124 9.69 -29.70 1.99
N LEU A 125 10.85 -29.78 2.64
CA LEU A 125 12.13 -29.38 2.05
C LEU A 125 12.52 -30.25 0.84
N ALA A 126 12.18 -31.54 0.84
CA ALA A 126 12.40 -32.40 -0.31
C ALA A 126 11.59 -31.93 -1.53
N ASN A 127 10.30 -31.61 -1.35
CA ASN A 127 9.46 -31.05 -2.41
C ASN A 127 9.99 -29.69 -2.92
N LEU A 128 10.41 -28.80 -2.01
CA LEU A 128 11.00 -27.51 -2.39
C LEU A 128 12.28 -27.67 -3.23
N LYS A 129 13.13 -28.65 -2.91
CA LYS A 129 14.31 -28.96 -3.74
C LYS A 129 13.92 -29.47 -5.12
N MET A 130 12.84 -30.24 -5.24
CA MET A 130 12.36 -30.70 -6.55
C MET A 130 11.80 -29.56 -7.39
N PHE A 131 11.14 -28.56 -6.78
CA PHE A 131 10.66 -27.36 -7.49
C PHE A 131 11.78 -26.60 -8.21
N ALA A 132 12.98 -26.57 -7.62
CA ALA A 132 14.17 -25.91 -8.16
C ALA A 132 15.06 -26.84 -9.03
N SER A 133 14.75 -28.13 -9.12
CA SER A 133 15.61 -29.11 -9.77
C SER A 133 15.37 -29.20 -11.28
N GLU A 134 16.34 -28.73 -12.06
CA GLU A 134 16.34 -28.83 -13.52
C GLU A 134 16.38 -30.29 -14.02
N ALA A 135 17.06 -31.17 -13.29
CA ALA A 135 17.11 -32.60 -13.62
C ALA A 135 15.72 -33.23 -13.46
N PHE A 136 15.07 -32.98 -12.31
CA PHE A 136 13.72 -33.48 -12.04
C PHE A 136 12.70 -32.95 -13.07
N ALA A 137 12.76 -31.65 -13.39
CA ALA A 137 11.90 -31.02 -14.37
C ALA A 137 11.98 -31.69 -15.75
N ARG A 138 13.20 -31.97 -16.23
CA ARG A 138 13.42 -32.62 -17.53
C ARG A 138 13.07 -34.10 -17.53
N GLU A 139 13.58 -34.84 -16.55
CA GLU A 139 13.54 -36.31 -16.55
C GLU A 139 12.20 -36.87 -16.07
N LYS A 140 11.54 -36.19 -15.13
CA LYS A 140 10.31 -36.67 -14.48
C LYS A 140 9.06 -35.90 -14.90
N LEU A 141 9.18 -34.62 -15.23
CA LEU A 141 8.03 -33.78 -15.61
C LEU A 141 7.94 -33.47 -17.10
N GLY A 142 8.97 -33.79 -17.89
CA GLY A 142 9.04 -33.47 -19.32
C GLY A 142 9.07 -31.96 -19.62
N ARG A 143 9.54 -31.15 -18.67
CA ARG A 143 9.64 -29.68 -18.78
C ARG A 143 11.05 -29.27 -19.17
N SER A 144 11.18 -28.18 -19.93
CA SER A 144 12.48 -27.62 -20.30
C SER A 144 13.23 -26.95 -19.15
N GLN A 145 12.49 -26.49 -18.13
CA GLN A 145 13.02 -25.77 -16.98
C GLN A 145 12.23 -26.11 -15.70
N ALA A 146 12.89 -25.95 -14.55
CA ALA A 146 12.28 -26.06 -13.22
C ALA A 146 11.25 -24.93 -12.98
N ILE A 147 10.37 -25.11 -11.98
CA ILE A 147 9.40 -24.05 -11.63
C ILE A 147 10.01 -22.94 -10.78
N GLY A 148 11.17 -23.19 -10.16
CA GLY A 148 12.00 -22.21 -9.48
C GLY A 148 12.16 -22.45 -7.98
N GLU A 149 12.93 -21.57 -7.34
CA GLU A 149 13.07 -21.54 -5.89
C GLU A 149 11.87 -20.86 -5.22
N VAL A 150 11.51 -21.36 -4.03
CA VAL A 150 10.46 -20.75 -3.21
C VAL A 150 11.07 -19.68 -2.32
N ASP A 151 10.45 -18.50 -2.36
CA ASP A 151 10.73 -17.41 -1.44
C ASP A 151 10.25 -17.76 -0.03
N MET A 152 11.20 -18.01 0.88
CA MET A 152 10.91 -18.46 2.24
C MET A 152 10.22 -17.39 3.09
N ASP A 153 10.27 -16.10 2.72
CA ASP A 153 9.51 -15.05 3.40
C ASP A 153 8.00 -15.14 3.10
N LYS A 154 7.62 -15.88 2.05
CA LYS A 154 6.23 -16.13 1.65
C LYS A 154 5.75 -17.54 2.00
N PHE A 155 6.63 -18.41 2.49
CA PHE A 155 6.36 -19.83 2.64
C PHE A 155 6.00 -20.22 4.07
N ASN A 156 4.87 -20.91 4.26
CA ASN A 156 4.38 -21.36 5.57
C ASN A 156 4.56 -20.27 6.65
N VAL A 157 4.14 -19.03 6.35
CA VAL A 157 4.39 -17.84 7.20
C VAL A 157 3.87 -18.04 8.64
N LEU A 158 2.80 -18.81 8.78
CA LEU A 158 2.18 -19.17 10.06
C LEU A 158 2.63 -20.55 10.60
N GLY A 159 3.62 -21.18 9.97
CA GLY A 159 4.19 -22.47 10.35
C GLY A 159 3.55 -23.71 9.70
N GLY A 160 2.45 -23.54 8.95
CA GLY A 160 1.76 -24.63 8.24
C GLY A 160 1.34 -25.78 9.17
N SER A 161 1.19 -26.99 8.63
CA SER A 161 0.78 -28.17 9.41
C SER A 161 1.77 -28.56 10.51
N ILE A 162 3.04 -28.17 10.37
CA ILE A 162 4.07 -28.47 11.37
C ILE A 162 3.75 -27.76 12.69
N ALA A 163 3.19 -26.55 12.62
CA ALA A 163 2.78 -25.78 13.79
C ALA A 163 1.37 -26.13 14.27
N TYR A 164 0.41 -26.31 13.35
CA TYR A 164 -1.02 -26.45 13.70
C TYR A 164 -1.48 -27.90 13.92
N GLY A 165 -0.66 -28.87 13.52
CA GLY A 165 -1.02 -30.28 13.57
C GLY A 165 -1.60 -30.81 12.27
N HIS A 166 -1.62 -32.12 12.16
CA HIS A 166 -2.16 -32.85 11.02
C HIS A 166 -3.35 -33.72 11.49
N PRO A 167 -4.56 -33.52 10.94
CA PRO A 167 -5.70 -34.34 11.31
C PRO A 167 -5.42 -35.81 10.96
N GLY A 168 -5.54 -36.70 11.95
CA GLY A 168 -5.23 -38.12 11.75
C GLY A 168 -6.22 -38.78 10.77
N ARG A 169 -5.68 -39.45 9.74
CA ARG A 169 -6.38 -40.24 8.70
C ARG A 169 -7.14 -39.47 7.60
N ASP A 170 -7.16 -38.13 7.58
CA ASP A 170 -7.75 -37.37 6.47
C ASP A 170 -6.94 -36.11 6.12
N ASP A 171 -6.01 -36.24 5.17
CA ASP A 171 -5.15 -35.15 4.66
C ASP A 171 -5.96 -33.96 4.10
N ARG A 172 -7.25 -34.15 3.80
CA ARG A 172 -8.13 -33.11 3.24
C ARG A 172 -8.50 -32.02 4.25
N GLY A 173 -8.66 -32.37 5.53
CA GLY A 173 -8.99 -31.40 6.58
C GLY A 173 -7.83 -30.43 6.85
N GLY A 174 -6.60 -30.94 6.75
CA GLY A 174 -5.38 -30.16 6.91
C GLY A 174 -5.15 -29.16 5.77
N GLY A 175 -5.34 -29.60 4.51
CA GLY A 175 -5.27 -28.71 3.35
C GLY A 175 -6.33 -27.60 3.37
N MET A 176 -7.54 -27.88 3.88
CA MET A 176 -8.59 -26.86 4.04
C MET A 176 -8.24 -25.80 5.09
N MET A 177 -7.68 -26.19 6.24
CA MET A 177 -7.19 -25.23 7.25
C MET A 177 -6.06 -24.36 6.71
N SER A 178 -5.12 -24.94 5.96
CA SER A 178 -4.06 -24.19 5.28
C SER A 178 -4.62 -23.13 4.32
N VAL A 179 -5.63 -23.47 3.52
CA VAL A 179 -6.30 -22.52 2.61
C VAL A 179 -7.03 -21.42 3.39
N GLU A 180 -7.77 -21.78 4.44
CA GLU A 180 -8.48 -20.81 5.28
C GLU A 180 -7.50 -19.85 5.99
N ASN A 181 -6.43 -20.37 6.58
CA ASN A 181 -5.39 -19.57 7.23
C ASN A 181 -4.67 -18.66 6.23
N ALA A 182 -4.33 -19.15 5.04
CA ALA A 182 -3.74 -18.33 3.98
C ALA A 182 -4.66 -17.19 3.54
N LEU A 183 -5.96 -17.46 3.41
CA LEU A 183 -6.98 -16.45 3.11
C LEU A 183 -7.16 -15.44 4.27
N HIS A 184 -7.10 -15.92 5.52
CA HIS A 184 -7.14 -15.07 6.70
C HIS A 184 -5.89 -14.20 6.82
N GLU A 185 -4.69 -14.72 6.57
CA GLU A 185 -3.43 -13.97 6.63
C GLU A 185 -3.37 -12.88 5.55
N GLN A 186 -3.82 -13.21 4.32
CA GLN A 186 -4.00 -12.18 3.28
C GLN A 186 -4.97 -11.08 3.71
N ARG A 187 -6.02 -11.41 4.47
CA ARG A 187 -6.97 -10.44 5.03
C ARG A 187 -6.47 -9.73 6.29
N ALA A 188 -5.54 -10.34 7.04
CA ALA A 188 -5.07 -9.88 8.34
C ALA A 188 -3.88 -8.92 8.26
N LYS A 189 -3.22 -8.78 7.09
CA LYS A 189 -2.26 -7.69 6.89
C LYS A 189 -2.95 -6.36 7.25
N PRO A 190 -2.45 -5.61 8.26
CA PRO A 190 -3.10 -4.40 8.70
C PRO A 190 -3.04 -3.37 7.57
N SER A 191 -4.17 -3.21 6.89
CA SER A 191 -4.34 -2.16 5.89
C SER A 191 -4.12 -0.81 6.56
N ALA A 192 -3.42 0.10 5.89
CA ALA A 192 -3.33 1.49 6.33
C ALA A 192 -4.67 2.22 6.20
N PHE A 193 -5.67 1.61 5.55
CA PHE A 193 -7.00 2.17 5.35
C PHE A 193 -8.06 1.35 6.05
N GLN A 194 -8.87 2.02 6.86
CA GLN A 194 -10.05 1.43 7.48
C GLN A 194 -11.30 2.19 7.03
N LEU A 195 -12.31 1.46 6.56
CA LEU A 195 -13.63 1.99 6.22
C LEU A 195 -14.60 1.74 7.36
N THR A 196 -15.26 2.80 7.82
CA THR A 196 -16.40 2.70 8.75
C THR A 196 -17.61 3.38 8.13
N ILE A 197 -18.72 2.65 7.98
CA ILE A 197 -19.98 3.23 7.52
C ILE A 197 -20.75 3.78 8.72
N ARG A 198 -21.14 5.04 8.64
CA ARG A 198 -21.96 5.69 9.66
C ARG A 198 -23.45 5.38 9.45
N PRO A 199 -24.30 5.58 10.48
CA PRO A 199 -25.76 5.40 10.35
C PRO A 199 -26.43 6.28 9.29
N ASP A 200 -25.80 7.39 8.90
CA ASP A 200 -26.27 8.29 7.83
C ASP A 200 -25.70 7.94 6.45
N ASN A 201 -25.33 6.67 6.24
CA ASN A 201 -24.79 6.12 4.99
C ASN A 201 -23.55 6.84 4.42
N ILE A 202 -22.80 7.54 5.28
CA ILE A 202 -21.53 8.15 4.89
C ILE A 202 -20.39 7.25 5.36
N GLY A 203 -19.53 6.85 4.44
CA GLY A 203 -18.32 6.10 4.75
C GLY A 203 -17.19 7.02 5.21
N VAL A 204 -16.54 6.69 6.31
CA VAL A 204 -15.33 7.35 6.78
C VAL A 204 -14.15 6.43 6.52
N ILE A 205 -13.26 6.85 5.61
CA ILE A 205 -11.99 6.18 5.33
C ILE A 205 -10.93 6.82 6.22
N THR A 206 -10.42 6.06 7.18
CA THR A 206 -9.34 6.48 8.06
C THR A 206 -8.01 5.97 7.51
N ILE A 207 -7.04 6.87 7.35
CA ILE A 207 -5.67 6.55 6.95
C ILE A 207 -4.79 6.51 8.20
N ASP A 208 -4.24 5.35 8.51
CA ASP A 208 -3.35 5.12 9.65
C ASP A 208 -2.31 4.06 9.31
N VAL A 209 -1.13 4.48 8.86
CA VAL A 209 -0.02 3.58 8.52
C VAL A 209 0.52 2.94 9.81
N PRO A 210 0.41 1.61 10.00
CA PRO A 210 0.85 0.95 11.23
C PRO A 210 2.36 1.11 11.46
N GLY A 211 2.76 1.28 12.72
CA GLY A 211 4.17 1.40 13.12
C GLY A 211 4.82 2.77 12.85
N ASP A 212 4.24 3.59 11.96
CA ASP A 212 4.81 4.88 11.59
C ASP A 212 4.22 6.05 12.40
N LYS A 213 5.03 7.08 12.64
CA LYS A 213 4.59 8.31 13.33
C LYS A 213 3.72 9.21 12.43
N VAL A 214 3.91 9.12 11.12
CA VAL A 214 3.23 9.92 10.10
C VAL A 214 2.75 9.00 8.99
N ASN A 215 1.70 9.39 8.27
CA ASN A 215 1.25 8.64 7.11
C ASN A 215 2.11 9.01 5.90
N THR A 216 2.75 8.01 5.28
CA THR A 216 3.43 8.14 3.98
C THR A 216 2.78 7.22 2.96
N LEU A 217 2.78 7.62 1.69
CA LEU A 217 2.28 6.77 0.61
C LEU A 217 3.34 5.73 0.28
N LYS A 218 3.07 4.48 0.69
CA LYS A 218 3.90 3.30 0.40
C LYS A 218 3.40 2.57 -0.86
N ALA A 219 4.11 1.53 -1.31
CA ALA A 219 3.78 0.80 -2.53
C ALA A 219 2.39 0.13 -2.44
N GLU A 220 2.09 -0.42 -1.27
CA GLU A 220 0.82 -1.05 -0.91
C GLU A 220 -0.38 -0.09 -0.92
N PHE A 221 -0.15 1.23 -0.91
CA PHE A 221 -1.22 2.23 -0.86
C PHE A 221 -2.13 2.14 -2.08
N VAL A 222 -1.59 1.83 -3.26
CA VAL A 222 -2.36 1.69 -4.51
C VAL A 222 -3.40 0.58 -4.39
N GLU A 223 -3.00 -0.60 -3.90
CA GLU A 223 -3.87 -1.76 -3.75
C GLU A 223 -4.90 -1.52 -2.62
N GLN A 224 -4.45 -0.97 -1.49
CA GLN A 224 -5.33 -0.73 -0.34
C GLN A 224 -6.40 0.34 -0.61
N VAL A 225 -6.10 1.40 -1.37
CA VAL A 225 -7.12 2.36 -1.81
C VAL A 225 -8.16 1.67 -2.70
N ASN A 226 -7.71 0.89 -3.69
CA ASN A 226 -8.65 0.22 -4.59
C ASN A 226 -9.57 -0.72 -3.81
N ASP A 227 -9.03 -1.49 -2.87
CA ASP A 227 -9.80 -2.37 -2.01
C ASP A 227 -10.83 -1.62 -1.17
N VAL A 228 -10.44 -0.48 -0.57
CA VAL A 228 -11.36 0.30 0.27
C VAL A 228 -12.46 0.95 -0.56
N LEU A 229 -12.16 1.41 -1.78
CA LEU A 229 -13.13 1.97 -2.71
C LEU A 229 -14.11 0.91 -3.21
N ILE A 230 -13.63 -0.31 -3.53
CA ILE A 230 -14.50 -1.43 -3.92
C ILE A 230 -15.44 -1.81 -2.77
N ARG A 231 -14.93 -1.89 -1.53
CA ARG A 231 -15.77 -2.15 -0.34
C ARG A 231 -16.80 -1.05 -0.14
N ALA A 232 -16.42 0.21 -0.33
CA ALA A 232 -17.37 1.32 -0.27
C ALA A 232 -18.48 1.17 -1.33
N GLN A 233 -18.15 0.78 -2.56
CA GLN A 233 -19.13 0.57 -3.64
C GLN A 233 -20.10 -0.60 -3.38
N GLN A 234 -19.74 -1.56 -2.52
CA GLN A 234 -20.64 -2.65 -2.13
C GLN A 234 -21.80 -2.18 -1.24
N HIS A 235 -21.68 -1.00 -0.62
CA HIS A 235 -22.76 -0.40 0.15
C HIS A 235 -23.68 0.41 -0.76
N THR A 236 -24.77 -0.20 -1.22
CA THR A 236 -25.72 0.40 -2.17
C THR A 236 -26.40 1.68 -1.68
N ALA A 237 -26.49 1.87 -0.36
CA ALA A 237 -27.07 3.07 0.25
C ALA A 237 -26.05 4.21 0.44
N LEU A 238 -24.77 4.02 0.08
CA LEU A 238 -23.70 4.98 0.33
C LEU A 238 -24.02 6.35 -0.28
N GLU A 239 -24.06 7.39 0.56
CA GLU A 239 -24.34 8.77 0.14
C GLU A 239 -23.06 9.58 -0.14
N GLY A 240 -21.92 9.13 0.41
CA GLY A 240 -20.61 9.73 0.14
C GLY A 240 -19.51 9.21 1.07
N LEU A 241 -18.31 9.72 0.85
CA LEU A 241 -17.10 9.33 1.57
C LEU A 241 -16.40 10.54 2.18
N VAL A 242 -15.85 10.36 3.37
CA VAL A 242 -14.91 11.30 4.00
C VAL A 242 -13.60 10.59 4.24
N ILE A 243 -12.49 11.16 3.79
CA ILE A 243 -11.13 10.66 4.06
C ILE A 243 -10.53 11.48 5.20
N VAL A 244 -10.19 10.81 6.30
CA VAL A 244 -9.54 11.37 7.49
C VAL A 244 -8.20 10.68 7.74
N SER A 245 -7.39 11.24 8.64
CA SER A 245 -6.22 10.56 9.17
C SER A 245 -6.46 10.10 10.60
N GLY A 246 -5.95 8.91 10.93
CA GLY A 246 -5.85 8.40 12.30
C GLY A 246 -4.62 8.92 13.05
N LYS A 247 -3.67 9.58 12.36
CA LYS A 247 -2.48 10.18 13.00
C LYS A 247 -2.81 11.55 13.59
N PRO A 248 -2.23 11.90 14.76
CA PRO A 248 -2.57 13.14 15.46
C PRO A 248 -2.16 14.40 14.70
N ASP A 249 -1.03 14.39 13.99
CA ASP A 249 -0.41 15.61 13.42
C ASP A 249 -0.12 15.51 11.91
N SER A 250 -0.66 14.49 11.25
CA SER A 250 -0.35 14.17 9.86
C SER A 250 -1.61 13.74 9.14
N PHE A 251 -1.96 14.38 8.03
CA PHE A 251 -2.90 13.80 7.08
C PHE A 251 -2.14 12.74 6.29
N ILE A 252 -1.28 13.18 5.36
CA ILE A 252 -0.30 12.39 4.62
C ILE A 252 0.92 13.30 4.36
N ALA A 253 2.10 12.87 4.76
CA ALA A 253 3.34 13.67 4.68
C ALA A 253 4.02 13.63 3.29
N GLY A 254 3.53 12.78 2.39
CA GLY A 254 4.07 12.60 1.03
C GLY A 254 4.25 11.13 0.68
N ALA A 255 4.81 10.88 -0.50
CA ALA A 255 5.24 9.54 -0.88
C ALA A 255 6.50 9.14 -0.14
N ASP A 256 6.66 7.84 0.12
CA ASP A 256 7.89 7.31 0.67
C ASP A 256 9.04 7.50 -0.34
N ILE A 257 10.02 8.32 0.03
CA ILE A 257 11.16 8.64 -0.83
C ILE A 257 12.03 7.40 -1.08
N THR A 258 12.00 6.41 -0.19
CA THR A 258 12.73 5.14 -0.39
C THR A 258 12.19 4.37 -1.59
N MET A 259 10.89 4.45 -1.89
CA MET A 259 10.31 3.84 -3.09
C MET A 259 10.87 4.47 -4.37
N ILE A 260 11.01 5.80 -4.38
CA ILE A 260 11.57 6.53 -5.53
C ILE A 260 13.06 6.23 -5.66
N ALA A 261 13.77 6.12 -4.53
CA ALA A 261 15.19 5.75 -4.51
C ALA A 261 15.43 4.30 -4.96
N ALA A 262 14.45 3.41 -4.80
CA ALA A 262 14.51 2.02 -5.23
C ALA A 262 14.30 1.83 -6.74
N CYS A 263 13.76 2.82 -7.45
CA CYS A 263 13.65 2.77 -8.91
C CYS A 263 15.04 2.81 -9.55
N THR A 264 15.33 1.84 -10.42
CA THR A 264 16.62 1.72 -11.11
C THR A 264 16.60 2.28 -12.53
N SER A 265 15.39 2.55 -13.06
CA SER A 265 15.21 3.12 -14.40
C SER A 265 14.13 4.20 -14.44
N ALA A 266 14.22 5.08 -15.44
CA ALA A 266 13.19 6.09 -15.69
C ALA A 266 11.82 5.44 -15.95
N LYS A 267 11.79 4.24 -16.55
CA LYS A 267 10.55 3.54 -16.87
C LYS A 267 9.84 3.00 -15.65
N GLU A 268 10.59 2.50 -14.67
CA GLU A 268 10.04 2.06 -13.38
C GLU A 268 9.41 3.24 -12.64
N ALA A 269 10.11 4.36 -12.56
CA ALA A 269 9.60 5.57 -11.92
C ALA A 269 8.39 6.18 -12.66
N GLU A 270 8.38 6.16 -14.00
CA GLU A 270 7.19 6.55 -14.80
C GLU A 270 6.00 5.63 -14.51
N THR A 271 6.24 4.31 -14.40
CA THR A 271 5.20 3.33 -14.08
C THR A 271 4.64 3.55 -12.69
N LEU A 272 5.49 3.88 -11.71
CA LEU A 272 5.08 4.24 -10.36
C LEU A 272 4.16 5.48 -10.37
N ALA A 273 4.56 6.53 -11.09
CA ALA A 273 3.73 7.74 -11.26
C ALA A 273 2.37 7.41 -11.90
N LYS A 274 2.35 6.62 -12.97
CA LYS A 274 1.11 6.18 -13.65
C LYS A 274 0.19 5.39 -12.74
N LYS A 275 0.72 4.52 -11.87
CA LYS A 275 -0.08 3.80 -10.87
C LYS A 275 -0.75 4.78 -9.91
N GLY A 276 0.00 5.75 -9.37
CA GLY A 276 -0.54 6.82 -8.52
C GLY A 276 -1.62 7.65 -9.21
N GLN A 277 -1.38 8.07 -10.46
CA GLN A 277 -2.37 8.79 -11.28
C GLN A 277 -3.66 7.99 -11.47
N SER A 278 -3.55 6.70 -11.78
CA SER A 278 -4.70 5.80 -11.97
C SER A 278 -5.54 5.66 -10.70
N THR A 279 -4.91 5.41 -9.54
CA THR A 279 -5.60 5.32 -8.25
C THR A 279 -6.31 6.63 -7.91
N LEU A 280 -5.65 7.77 -8.08
CA LEU A 280 -6.27 9.07 -7.82
C LEU A 280 -7.35 9.42 -8.86
N ALA A 281 -7.29 8.89 -10.08
CA ALA A 281 -8.37 9.02 -11.05
C ALA A 281 -9.62 8.27 -10.61
N GLN A 282 -9.50 7.11 -9.94
CA GLN A 282 -10.64 6.38 -9.38
C GLN A 282 -11.34 7.17 -8.27
N ILE A 283 -10.58 7.83 -7.38
CA ILE A 283 -11.15 8.74 -6.37
C ILE A 283 -11.90 9.89 -7.04
N ALA A 284 -11.29 10.51 -8.06
CA ALA A 284 -11.87 11.63 -8.78
C ALA A 284 -13.09 11.26 -9.64
N ALA A 285 -13.25 9.98 -9.99
CA ALA A 285 -14.38 9.44 -10.75
C ALA A 285 -15.37 8.67 -9.86
N PHE A 286 -15.21 8.73 -8.53
CA PHE A 286 -16.04 7.96 -7.61
C PHE A 286 -17.51 8.43 -7.71
N PRO A 287 -18.50 7.51 -7.72
CA PRO A 287 -19.89 7.84 -8.08
C PRO A 287 -20.61 8.73 -7.08
N VAL A 288 -20.09 8.85 -5.85
CA VAL A 288 -20.65 9.68 -4.78
C VAL A 288 -19.60 10.68 -4.29
N PRO A 289 -20.00 11.80 -3.64
CA PRO A 289 -19.07 12.80 -3.16
C PRO A 289 -17.99 12.21 -2.26
N VAL A 290 -16.75 12.67 -2.44
CA VAL A 290 -15.58 12.27 -1.64
C VAL A 290 -14.95 13.55 -1.09
N VAL A 291 -14.87 13.67 0.23
CA VAL A 291 -14.34 14.88 0.89
C VAL A 291 -13.09 14.53 1.70
N ALA A 292 -11.99 15.23 1.45
CA ALA A 292 -10.80 15.16 2.29
C ALA A 292 -10.97 16.05 3.53
N ALA A 293 -10.92 15.45 4.72
CA ALA A 293 -10.93 16.13 6.00
C ALA A 293 -9.49 16.20 6.54
N ILE A 294 -8.83 17.32 6.29
CA ILE A 294 -7.38 17.48 6.40
C ILE A 294 -7.01 18.08 7.75
N HIS A 295 -6.39 17.27 8.61
CA HIS A 295 -5.69 17.76 9.81
C HIS A 295 -4.21 17.41 9.74
N GLY A 296 -3.35 18.36 10.13
CA GLY A 296 -1.91 18.16 10.14
C GLY A 296 -1.26 18.28 8.77
N THR A 297 -0.09 17.66 8.62
CA THR A 297 0.74 17.75 7.42
C THR A 297 0.07 17.05 6.22
N CYS A 298 -0.14 17.77 5.13
CA CYS A 298 -0.74 17.31 3.87
C CYS A 298 0.14 17.72 2.69
N LEU A 299 1.21 16.97 2.46
CA LEU A 299 2.27 17.34 1.53
C LEU A 299 2.42 16.32 0.41
N GLY A 300 2.88 16.81 -0.74
CA GLY A 300 3.16 16.01 -1.94
C GLY A 300 1.97 15.13 -2.33
N GLY A 301 2.20 13.82 -2.43
CA GLY A 301 1.14 12.84 -2.71
C GLY A 301 -0.08 12.93 -1.79
N GLY A 302 0.08 13.40 -0.55
CA GLY A 302 -1.04 13.68 0.36
C GLY A 302 -1.96 14.78 -0.15
N LEU A 303 -1.37 15.88 -0.65
CA LEU A 303 -2.13 16.93 -1.30
C LEU A 303 -2.68 16.46 -2.66
N GLU A 304 -1.94 15.65 -3.42
CA GLU A 304 -2.45 15.10 -4.68
C GLU A 304 -3.71 14.24 -4.46
N LEU A 305 -3.75 13.44 -3.39
CA LEU A 305 -4.95 12.70 -2.99
C LEU A 305 -6.10 13.64 -2.62
N ALA A 306 -5.83 14.66 -1.82
CA ALA A 306 -6.84 15.65 -1.46
C ALA A 306 -7.37 16.44 -2.67
N LEU A 307 -6.50 16.71 -3.66
CA LEU A 307 -6.87 17.33 -4.94
C LEU A 307 -7.72 16.40 -5.82
N ALA A 308 -7.56 15.08 -5.68
CA ALA A 308 -8.38 14.09 -6.38
C ALA A 308 -9.78 13.94 -5.76
N CYS A 309 -9.95 14.29 -4.48
CA CYS A 309 -11.27 14.32 -3.84
C CYS A 309 -12.18 15.40 -4.47
N HIS A 310 -13.49 15.25 -4.33
CA HIS A 310 -14.48 16.22 -4.80
C HIS A 310 -14.47 17.49 -3.95
N GLY A 311 -14.28 17.37 -2.63
CA GLY A 311 -14.17 18.50 -1.69
C GLY A 311 -12.99 18.36 -0.72
N ARG A 312 -12.56 19.47 -0.14
CA ARG A 312 -11.49 19.56 0.86
C ARG A 312 -11.90 20.50 1.99
N VAL A 313 -11.93 20.00 3.22
CA VAL A 313 -12.05 20.82 4.44
C VAL A 313 -10.76 20.62 5.23
N CYS A 314 -10.18 21.69 5.78
CA CYS A 314 -8.99 21.55 6.61
C CYS A 314 -9.17 22.14 8.02
N SER A 315 -8.35 21.70 8.96
CA SER A 315 -8.37 22.30 10.30
C SER A 315 -7.58 23.61 10.34
N LEU A 316 -7.99 24.53 11.20
CA LEU A 316 -7.29 25.80 11.49
C LEU A 316 -6.05 25.63 12.38
N ASP A 317 -5.69 24.41 12.74
CA ASP A 317 -4.53 24.12 13.58
C ASP A 317 -3.21 24.52 12.91
N ASP A 318 -2.26 25.02 13.71
CA ASP A 318 -0.94 25.46 13.24
C ASP A 318 -0.05 24.32 12.71
N LYS A 319 -0.41 23.05 12.94
CA LYS A 319 0.22 21.89 12.32
C LYS A 319 -0.31 21.62 10.92
N THR A 320 -1.46 22.21 10.56
CA THR A 320 -2.06 22.01 9.24
C THR A 320 -1.30 22.81 8.19
N ALA A 321 -0.71 22.08 7.26
CA ALA A 321 0.13 22.62 6.20
C ALA A 321 -0.09 21.82 4.91
N LEU A 322 -0.42 22.53 3.83
CA LEU A 322 -0.68 21.94 2.52
C LEU A 322 0.39 22.39 1.51
N GLY A 323 0.93 21.49 0.69
CA GLY A 323 1.94 21.88 -0.29
C GLY A 323 2.42 20.74 -1.20
N LEU A 324 3.14 21.11 -2.25
CA LEU A 324 3.76 20.20 -3.21
C LEU A 324 5.29 20.45 -3.22
N PRO A 325 6.03 19.87 -2.26
CA PRO A 325 7.46 20.14 -2.06
C PRO A 325 8.39 19.31 -2.96
N GLU A 326 7.89 18.59 -3.96
CA GLU A 326 8.66 17.64 -4.80
C GLU A 326 9.86 18.29 -5.49
N VAL A 327 9.76 19.58 -5.83
CA VAL A 327 10.87 20.35 -6.42
C VAL A 327 12.11 20.37 -5.53
N GLN A 328 11.93 20.30 -4.19
CA GLN A 328 13.03 20.25 -3.23
C GLN A 328 13.81 18.93 -3.29
N LEU A 329 13.21 17.89 -3.87
CA LEU A 329 13.85 16.60 -4.15
C LEU A 329 14.35 16.49 -5.60
N GLY A 330 14.31 17.60 -6.36
CA GLY A 330 14.61 17.58 -7.79
C GLY A 330 13.57 16.83 -8.62
N LEU A 331 12.34 16.74 -8.12
CA LEU A 331 11.22 16.05 -8.76
C LEU A 331 10.09 17.04 -9.06
N LEU A 332 8.98 16.51 -9.56
CA LEU A 332 7.71 17.21 -9.72
C LEU A 332 6.58 16.34 -9.12
N PRO A 333 5.38 16.91 -8.85
CA PRO A 333 4.22 16.13 -8.42
C PRO A 333 3.89 15.03 -9.44
N GLY A 334 3.81 13.78 -9.00
CA GLY A 334 3.78 12.61 -9.89
C GLY A 334 2.42 11.94 -10.06
N SER A 335 1.40 12.36 -9.30
CA SER A 335 0.07 11.71 -9.25
C SER A 335 -1.07 12.65 -9.65
N GLY A 336 -0.77 13.68 -10.45
CA GLY A 336 -1.72 14.65 -10.99
C GLY A 336 -1.68 16.03 -10.36
N GLY A 337 -0.75 16.31 -9.45
CA GLY A 337 -0.59 17.62 -8.82
C GLY A 337 -0.31 18.72 -9.86
N THR A 338 0.45 18.43 -10.92
CA THR A 338 0.69 19.39 -12.01
C THR A 338 -0.54 19.64 -12.87
N GLN A 339 -1.58 18.81 -12.73
CA GLN A 339 -2.80 18.88 -13.54
C GLN A 339 -3.99 19.42 -12.77
N ARG A 340 -4.25 18.89 -11.57
CA ARG A 340 -5.41 19.28 -10.75
C ARG A 340 -5.22 20.65 -10.11
N LEU A 341 -4.04 20.95 -9.58
CA LEU A 341 -3.80 22.20 -8.86
C LEU A 341 -3.93 23.45 -9.76
N PRO A 342 -3.33 23.55 -10.96
CA PRO A 342 -3.49 24.72 -11.83
C PRO A 342 -4.94 24.99 -12.23
N ARG A 343 -5.75 23.93 -12.37
CA ARG A 343 -7.18 24.05 -12.69
C ARG A 343 -8.01 24.48 -11.48
N LEU A 344 -7.57 24.11 -10.27
CA LEU A 344 -8.25 24.45 -9.02
C LEU A 344 -7.98 25.90 -8.58
N VAL A 345 -6.71 26.32 -8.52
CA VAL A 345 -6.32 27.62 -7.92
C VAL A 345 -5.82 28.66 -8.95
N GLY A 346 -5.73 28.27 -10.22
CA GLY A 346 -5.15 29.06 -11.31
C GLY A 346 -3.65 28.78 -11.50
N ALA A 347 -3.17 28.86 -12.75
CA ALA A 347 -1.81 28.51 -13.12
C ALA A 347 -0.73 29.30 -12.36
N ALA A 348 -0.93 30.60 -12.13
CA ALA A 348 0.05 31.44 -11.45
C ALA A 348 0.29 30.98 -10.00
N LYS A 349 -0.80 30.78 -9.23
CA LYS A 349 -0.71 30.31 -7.83
C LYS A 349 -0.18 28.88 -7.74
N ALA A 350 -0.59 28.03 -8.67
CA ALA A 350 -0.13 26.64 -8.74
C ALA A 350 1.37 26.55 -9.03
N LEU A 351 1.85 27.27 -10.05
CA LEU A 351 3.28 27.32 -10.39
C LEU A 351 4.10 27.88 -9.24
N ASP A 352 3.64 28.95 -8.58
CA ASP A 352 4.34 29.48 -7.41
C ASP A 352 4.43 28.45 -6.27
N MET A 353 3.37 27.67 -6.02
CA MET A 353 3.39 26.63 -4.99
C MET A 353 4.31 25.46 -5.36
N ILE A 354 4.21 24.93 -6.58
CA ILE A 354 5.00 23.77 -7.03
C ILE A 354 6.48 24.13 -7.20
N LEU A 355 6.80 25.30 -7.77
CA LEU A 355 8.19 25.70 -8.05
C LEU A 355 8.96 26.12 -6.80
N THR A 356 8.26 26.52 -5.73
CA THR A 356 8.91 26.87 -4.45
C THR A 356 8.86 25.74 -3.43
N GLY A 357 7.94 24.78 -3.60
CA GLY A 357 7.66 23.75 -2.62
C GLY A 357 7.14 24.30 -1.28
N LYS A 358 6.59 25.52 -1.27
CA LYS A 358 6.20 26.19 -0.02
C LYS A 358 4.95 25.56 0.59
N HIS A 359 4.87 25.64 1.91
CA HIS A 359 3.71 25.18 2.67
C HIS A 359 2.68 26.31 2.81
N ILE A 360 1.41 25.99 2.57
CA ILE A 360 0.27 26.88 2.69
C ILE A 360 -0.49 26.56 3.98
N ARG A 361 -0.75 27.58 4.79
CA ARG A 361 -1.54 27.48 6.02
C ARG A 361 -3.04 27.54 5.74
N ALA A 362 -3.84 26.96 6.63
CA ALA A 362 -5.30 26.80 6.47
C ALA A 362 -6.03 28.05 5.96
N ARG A 363 -5.84 29.21 6.61
CA ARG A 363 -6.49 30.47 6.19
C ARG A 363 -6.07 30.94 4.79
N GLN A 364 -4.83 30.72 4.41
CA GLN A 364 -4.37 31.05 3.07
C GLN A 364 -4.92 30.05 2.04
N ALA A 365 -4.93 28.75 2.39
CA ALA A 365 -5.50 27.70 1.56
C ALA A 365 -6.97 27.99 1.22
N LEU A 366 -7.76 28.44 2.20
CA LEU A 366 -9.15 28.84 1.99
C LEU A 366 -9.26 30.05 1.06
N ARG A 367 -8.50 31.12 1.33
CA ARG A 367 -8.52 32.36 0.51
C ARG A 367 -8.16 32.11 -0.96
N MET A 368 -7.23 31.19 -1.22
CA MET A 368 -6.80 30.90 -2.58
C MET A 368 -7.65 29.83 -3.30
N GLY A 369 -8.65 29.25 -2.62
CA GLY A 369 -9.51 28.19 -3.17
C GLY A 369 -8.86 26.81 -3.21
N LEU A 370 -7.78 26.57 -2.46
CA LEU A 370 -7.16 25.25 -2.33
C LEU A 370 -8.02 24.31 -1.48
N VAL A 371 -8.70 24.85 -0.47
CA VAL A 371 -9.70 24.14 0.33
C VAL A 371 -11.04 24.86 0.24
N ASP A 372 -12.12 24.12 0.42
CA ASP A 372 -13.49 24.61 0.43
C ASP A 372 -13.86 25.30 1.74
N ASP A 373 -13.31 24.80 2.86
CA ASP A 373 -13.54 25.37 4.19
C ASP A 373 -12.35 25.11 5.14
N ALA A 374 -12.22 25.95 6.17
CA ALA A 374 -11.19 25.84 7.21
C ALA A 374 -11.80 26.07 8.60
N VAL A 375 -11.82 25.03 9.44
CA VAL A 375 -12.58 24.99 10.70
C VAL A 375 -11.72 24.54 11.89
N PRO A 376 -12.13 24.76 13.15
CA PRO A 376 -11.47 24.12 14.29
C PRO A 376 -11.42 22.58 14.14
N GLN A 377 -10.34 21.95 14.59
CA GLN A 377 -10.15 20.49 14.46
C GLN A 377 -11.32 19.68 15.06
N SER A 378 -11.89 20.16 16.17
CA SER A 378 -12.99 19.50 16.89
C SER A 378 -14.25 19.28 16.04
N ILE A 379 -14.47 20.09 15.01
CA ILE A 379 -15.64 19.99 14.12
C ILE A 379 -15.28 19.55 12.70
N LEU A 380 -14.01 19.25 12.41
CA LEU A 380 -13.52 18.95 11.06
C LEU A 380 -14.30 17.82 10.38
N LEU A 381 -14.46 16.68 11.06
CA LEU A 381 -15.19 15.53 10.53
C LEU A 381 -16.67 15.88 10.27
N GLN A 382 -17.29 16.59 11.20
CA GLN A 382 -18.70 16.99 11.07
C GLN A 382 -18.90 17.93 9.88
N THR A 383 -18.04 18.94 9.71
CA THR A 383 -18.08 19.85 8.55
C THR A 383 -17.84 19.10 7.24
N ALA A 384 -16.94 18.13 7.21
CA ALA A 384 -16.71 17.31 6.01
C ALA A 384 -17.92 16.43 5.66
N ILE A 385 -18.61 15.89 6.66
CA ILE A 385 -19.87 15.15 6.49
C ILE A 385 -20.97 16.06 5.94
N GLU A 386 -21.14 17.25 6.51
CA GLU A 386 -22.09 18.24 6.00
C GLU A 386 -21.77 18.64 4.56
N ARG A 387 -20.48 18.73 4.21
CA ARG A 387 -20.03 18.98 2.85
C ARG A 387 -20.41 17.84 1.90
N VAL A 388 -20.31 16.58 2.33
CA VAL A 388 -20.82 15.43 1.56
C VAL A 388 -22.33 15.57 1.31
N LYS A 389 -23.12 15.89 2.35
CA LYS A 389 -24.59 16.01 2.26
C LYS A 389 -25.06 17.17 1.37
N GLN A 390 -24.26 18.22 1.22
CA GLN A 390 -24.52 19.30 0.26
C GLN A 390 -24.43 18.84 -1.21
N GLY A 391 -23.96 17.61 -1.44
CA GLY A 391 -23.72 17.06 -2.77
C GLY A 391 -22.50 17.69 -3.44
N TRP A 392 -22.29 17.31 -4.70
CA TRP A 392 -21.21 17.86 -5.51
C TRP A 392 -21.71 19.06 -6.32
N LYS A 393 -21.20 20.26 -6.01
CA LYS A 393 -21.37 21.42 -6.89
C LYS A 393 -20.30 21.41 -7.97
N HIS A 394 -20.67 21.79 -9.20
CA HIS A 394 -19.73 22.00 -10.31
C HIS A 394 -18.55 22.89 -9.87
N GLN A 395 -17.37 22.61 -10.41
CA GLN A 395 -16.11 23.26 -10.06
C GLN A 395 -16.28 24.78 -9.92
N ARG A 396 -15.80 25.32 -8.79
CA ARG A 396 -15.81 26.76 -8.52
C ARG A 396 -15.11 27.46 -9.69
N GLU A 397 -15.83 28.36 -10.37
CA GLU A 397 -15.21 29.15 -11.42
C GLU A 397 -14.05 29.97 -10.85
N LEU A 398 -12.93 29.96 -11.57
CA LEU A 398 -11.78 30.79 -11.21
C LEU A 398 -12.21 32.27 -11.21
N PRO A 399 -11.66 33.10 -10.30
CA PRO A 399 -11.84 34.55 -10.36
C PRO A 399 -11.53 35.09 -11.75
N TRP A 400 -12.23 36.15 -12.18
CA TRP A 400 -12.09 36.68 -13.55
C TRP A 400 -10.65 37.04 -13.94
N GLN A 401 -9.83 37.50 -12.97
CA GLN A 401 -8.40 37.80 -13.17
C GLN A 401 -7.60 36.53 -13.52
N ASP A 402 -7.85 35.45 -12.78
CA ASP A 402 -7.23 34.14 -13.02
C ASP A 402 -7.74 33.56 -14.35
N ARG A 403 -9.00 33.78 -14.73
CA ARG A 403 -9.54 33.36 -16.04
C ARG A 403 -8.85 34.09 -17.19
N LEU A 404 -8.67 35.41 -17.08
CA LEU A 404 -7.98 36.22 -18.09
C LEU A 404 -6.53 35.77 -18.27
N LEU A 405 -5.80 35.56 -17.16
CA LEU A 405 -4.42 35.06 -17.18
C LEU A 405 -4.32 33.63 -17.74
N ASN A 406 -5.36 32.81 -17.58
CA ASN A 406 -5.40 31.46 -18.14
C ASN A 406 -5.85 31.41 -19.62
N GLY A 407 -6.26 32.54 -20.23
CA GLY A 407 -6.55 32.62 -21.66
C GLY A 407 -5.27 32.49 -22.52
N PRO A 408 -5.36 32.18 -23.83
CA PRO A 408 -4.20 31.81 -24.66
C PRO A 408 -3.05 32.85 -24.65
N LEU A 409 -3.38 34.15 -24.77
CA LEU A 409 -2.38 35.22 -24.75
C LEU A 409 -1.81 35.47 -23.35
N GLY A 410 -2.67 35.52 -22.32
CA GLY A 410 -2.26 35.71 -20.93
C GLY A 410 -1.38 34.56 -20.44
N ARG A 411 -1.68 33.34 -20.88
CA ARG A 411 -0.95 32.12 -20.54
C ARG A 411 0.46 32.15 -21.11
N ASN A 412 0.63 32.49 -22.38
CA ASN A 412 1.96 32.62 -22.99
C ASN A 412 2.84 33.64 -22.25
N LEU A 413 2.27 34.78 -21.87
CA LEU A 413 2.97 35.79 -21.07
C LEU A 413 3.33 35.28 -19.67
N LEU A 414 2.38 34.65 -18.98
CA LEU A 414 2.60 34.06 -17.65
C LEU A 414 3.75 33.06 -17.67
N PHE A 415 3.74 32.10 -18.59
CA PHE A 415 4.79 31.10 -18.69
C PHE A 415 6.16 31.70 -19.04
N SER A 416 6.20 32.74 -19.89
CA SER A 416 7.44 33.47 -20.18
C SER A 416 8.01 34.15 -18.92
N ILE A 417 7.17 34.84 -18.15
CA ILE A 417 7.57 35.51 -16.90
C ILE A 417 8.03 34.48 -15.86
N VAL A 418 7.25 33.42 -15.65
CA VAL A 418 7.59 32.35 -14.70
C VAL A 418 8.92 31.72 -15.09
N ARG A 419 9.11 31.35 -16.36
CA ARG A 419 10.36 30.78 -16.86
C ARG A 419 11.56 31.70 -16.63
N LYS A 420 11.44 32.99 -16.97
CA LYS A 420 12.52 33.97 -16.76
C LYS A 420 12.87 34.11 -15.27
N LYS A 421 11.86 34.22 -14.40
CA LYS A 421 12.05 34.34 -12.95
C LYS A 421 12.64 33.08 -12.34
N THR A 422 12.18 31.91 -12.77
CA THR A 422 12.71 30.61 -12.35
C THR A 422 14.16 30.47 -12.76
N LEU A 423 14.49 30.72 -14.04
CA LEU A 423 15.86 30.65 -14.55
C LEU A 423 16.81 31.59 -13.80
N ALA A 424 16.36 32.80 -13.49
CA ALA A 424 17.15 33.76 -12.72
C ALA A 424 17.48 33.28 -11.30
N LYS A 425 16.63 32.45 -10.69
CA LYS A 425 16.85 31.88 -9.34
C LYS A 425 17.59 30.54 -9.37
N THR A 426 17.32 29.70 -10.36
CA THR A 426 17.89 28.35 -10.46
C THR A 426 19.23 28.35 -11.20
N HIS A 427 19.55 29.41 -11.93
CA HIS A 427 20.71 29.53 -12.82
C HIS A 427 20.81 28.36 -13.82
N GLY A 428 19.69 27.72 -14.15
CA GLY A 428 19.64 26.57 -15.07
C GLY A 428 20.10 25.24 -14.46
N ASN A 429 20.49 25.19 -13.19
CA ASN A 429 21.07 24.00 -12.56
C ASN A 429 20.04 22.97 -12.06
N TYR A 430 18.76 23.35 -12.00
CA TYR A 430 17.70 22.53 -11.41
C TYR A 430 16.67 22.13 -12.48
N PRO A 431 16.82 20.97 -13.14
CA PRO A 431 16.00 20.58 -14.29
C PRO A 431 14.51 20.43 -13.95
N ALA A 432 14.20 20.03 -12.71
CA ALA A 432 12.83 19.88 -12.24
C ALA A 432 11.99 21.15 -12.40
N ALA A 433 12.57 22.31 -12.11
CA ALA A 433 11.87 23.58 -12.17
C ALA A 433 11.41 23.92 -13.60
N GLU A 434 12.25 23.67 -14.60
CA GLU A 434 11.88 23.86 -16.01
C GLU A 434 10.86 22.81 -16.47
N ARG A 435 11.03 21.55 -16.06
CA ARG A 435 10.08 20.46 -16.41
C ARG A 435 8.70 20.69 -15.81
N ILE A 436 8.58 21.22 -14.59
CA ILE A 436 7.30 21.61 -13.99
C ILE A 436 6.57 22.62 -14.89
N ILE A 437 7.26 23.66 -15.33
CA ILE A 437 6.69 24.71 -16.20
C ILE A 437 6.19 24.08 -17.51
N GLN A 438 6.97 23.19 -18.11
CA GLN A 438 6.61 22.51 -19.36
C GLN A 438 5.40 21.58 -19.18
N VAL A 439 5.39 20.71 -18.16
CA VAL A 439 4.32 19.75 -17.92
C VAL A 439 2.99 20.46 -17.62
N VAL A 440 3.01 21.49 -16.79
CA VAL A 440 1.81 22.29 -16.50
C VAL A 440 1.31 22.97 -17.78
N ARG A 441 2.20 23.52 -18.60
CA ARG A 441 1.83 24.12 -19.89
C ARG A 441 1.20 23.11 -20.84
N THR A 442 1.85 21.95 -21.03
CA THR A 442 1.34 20.86 -21.88
C THR A 442 -0.06 20.46 -21.47
N GLY A 443 -0.30 20.29 -20.17
CA GLY A 443 -1.62 19.95 -19.66
C GLY A 443 -2.69 21.01 -19.90
N LEU A 444 -2.33 22.29 -19.80
CA LEU A 444 -3.27 23.39 -20.05
C LEU A 444 -3.52 23.61 -21.54
N ASP A 445 -2.52 23.42 -22.40
CA ASP A 445 -2.58 23.69 -23.84
C ASP A 445 -3.18 22.52 -24.64
N HIS A 446 -2.89 21.27 -24.24
CA HIS A 446 -3.30 20.06 -24.97
C HIS A 446 -4.30 19.17 -24.22
N GLY A 447 -4.74 19.60 -23.03
CA GLY A 447 -5.72 18.89 -22.23
C GLY A 447 -5.11 17.95 -21.18
N SER A 448 -5.96 17.49 -20.25
CA SER A 448 -5.52 16.77 -19.05
C SER A 448 -4.80 15.46 -19.38
N ALA A 449 -5.29 14.69 -20.34
CA ALA A 449 -4.67 13.41 -20.73
C ALA A 449 -3.20 13.57 -21.15
N SER A 450 -2.91 14.51 -22.06
CA SER A 450 -1.53 14.84 -22.45
C SER A 450 -0.70 15.38 -21.29
N GLY A 451 -1.34 16.13 -20.38
CA GLY A 451 -0.71 16.62 -19.16
C GLY A 451 -0.27 15.50 -18.20
N TYR A 452 -1.15 14.53 -17.92
CA TYR A 452 -0.83 13.38 -17.07
C TYR A 452 0.27 12.50 -17.68
N GLU A 453 0.25 12.28 -19.00
CA GLU A 453 1.31 11.52 -19.67
C GLU A 453 2.66 12.26 -19.59
N ALA A 454 2.67 13.56 -19.84
CA ALA A 454 3.87 14.39 -19.71
C ALA A 454 4.39 14.43 -18.26
N GLU A 455 3.49 14.49 -17.27
CA GLU A 455 3.82 14.45 -15.86
C GLU A 455 4.53 13.15 -15.49
N ALA A 456 3.94 11.99 -15.81
CA ALA A 456 4.53 10.69 -15.49
C ALA A 456 5.89 10.49 -16.17
N ARG A 457 6.00 10.86 -17.45
CA ARG A 457 7.25 10.76 -18.21
C ARG A 457 8.34 11.63 -17.61
N ALA A 458 8.02 12.90 -17.33
CA ALA A 458 8.97 13.83 -16.74
C ALA A 458 9.35 13.44 -15.31
N PHE A 459 8.43 12.87 -14.52
CA PHE A 459 8.74 12.31 -13.20
C PHE A 459 9.79 11.20 -13.32
N GLY A 460 9.58 10.25 -14.24
CA GLY A 460 10.53 9.15 -14.48
C GLY A 460 11.91 9.64 -14.91
N GLU A 461 11.96 10.58 -15.86
CA GLU A 461 13.21 11.20 -16.32
C GLU A 461 13.93 11.94 -15.17
N LEU A 462 13.20 12.75 -14.40
CA LEU A 462 13.77 13.54 -13.29
C LEU A 462 14.30 12.64 -12.17
N ALA A 463 13.62 11.54 -11.86
CA ALA A 463 14.05 10.60 -10.83
C ALA A 463 15.46 10.04 -11.07
N MET A 464 15.87 9.95 -12.35
CA MET A 464 17.18 9.46 -12.78
C MET A 464 18.24 10.57 -12.93
N THR A 465 17.89 11.83 -12.70
CA THR A 465 18.87 12.93 -12.80
C THR A 465 19.83 12.93 -11.61
N PRO A 466 21.10 13.33 -11.81
CA PRO A 466 22.06 13.45 -10.71
C PRO A 466 21.63 14.50 -9.68
N GLN A 467 20.93 15.56 -10.10
CA GLN A 467 20.40 16.58 -9.20
C GLN A 467 19.33 16.01 -8.26
N SER A 468 18.38 15.23 -8.79
CA SER A 468 17.37 14.60 -7.94
C SER A 468 17.98 13.58 -6.99
N ALA A 469 18.93 12.75 -7.47
CA ALA A 469 19.65 11.82 -6.62
C ALA A 469 20.38 12.53 -5.46
N ALA A 470 21.10 13.62 -5.75
CA ALA A 470 21.79 14.42 -4.74
C ALA A 470 20.83 15.07 -3.73
N LEU A 471 19.72 15.64 -4.20
CA LEU A 471 18.72 16.27 -3.33
C LEU A 471 18.00 15.26 -2.44
N ARG A 472 17.68 14.05 -2.95
CA ARG A 472 17.16 12.95 -2.13
C ARG A 472 18.18 12.49 -1.08
N SER A 473 19.47 12.41 -1.43
CA SER A 473 20.55 12.11 -0.49
C SER A 473 20.65 13.15 0.63
N LEU A 474 20.61 14.44 0.29
CA LEU A 474 20.59 15.55 1.27
C LEU A 474 19.36 15.48 2.18
N PHE A 475 18.20 15.09 1.66
CA PHE A 475 17.00 14.87 2.45
C PHE A 475 17.18 13.76 3.49
N PHE A 476 17.72 12.61 3.08
CA PHE A 476 17.99 11.50 4.00
C PHE A 476 19.04 11.89 5.06
N ALA A 477 20.13 12.53 4.66
CA ALA A 477 21.16 13.02 5.56
C ALA A 477 20.59 14.02 6.58
N SER A 478 19.80 15.00 6.13
CA SER A 478 19.15 15.99 7.01
C SER A 478 18.16 15.35 7.99
N THR A 479 17.47 14.29 7.55
CA THR A 479 16.53 13.55 8.40
C THR A 479 17.26 12.70 9.44
N ALA A 480 18.38 12.08 9.07
CA ALA A 480 19.24 11.34 9.99
C ALA A 480 19.86 12.27 11.04
N LEU A 481 20.42 13.42 10.64
CA LEU A 481 21.01 14.42 11.54
C LEU A 481 20.00 14.95 12.57
N LYS A 482 18.72 15.11 12.21
CA LYS A 482 17.67 15.51 13.16
C LYS A 482 17.41 14.48 14.26
N LYS A 483 17.77 13.21 14.04
CA LYS A 483 17.67 12.13 15.03
C LYS A 483 18.94 11.97 15.84
N GLU A 484 20.07 12.45 15.32
CA GLU A 484 21.37 12.38 15.98
C GLU A 484 21.45 13.40 17.12
N ARG A 485 21.75 12.92 18.33
CA ARG A 485 21.78 13.73 19.55
C ARG A 485 23.20 13.95 20.09
N GLY A 486 24.22 13.41 19.41
CA GLY A 486 25.62 13.45 19.85
C GLY A 486 25.95 12.61 21.09
N GLY A 487 24.96 11.90 21.67
CA GLY A 487 25.10 11.00 22.81
C GLY A 487 23.74 10.47 23.28
N ASP A 488 23.76 9.52 24.22
CA ASP A 488 22.55 8.85 24.74
C ASP A 488 21.84 9.62 25.87
N ALA A 489 22.49 10.66 26.40
CA ALA A 489 21.96 11.43 27.50
C ALA A 489 20.69 12.21 27.10
N GLN A 490 19.67 12.19 27.96
CA GLN A 490 18.49 13.02 27.79
C GLN A 490 18.82 14.49 28.11
N PRO A 491 18.54 15.45 27.21
CA PRO A 491 18.80 16.85 27.47
C PRO A 491 17.94 17.35 28.64
N ARG A 492 18.55 18.10 29.56
CA ARG A 492 17.80 18.79 30.63
C ARG A 492 16.95 19.91 30.03
N ALA A 493 15.81 20.18 30.65
CA ALA A 493 14.99 21.32 30.27
C ALA A 493 15.76 22.63 30.52
N LEU A 494 15.89 23.44 29.47
CA LEU A 494 16.46 24.78 29.58
C LEU A 494 15.38 25.74 30.07
N HIS A 495 15.55 26.29 31.28
CA HIS A 495 14.62 27.27 31.85
C HIS A 495 15.13 28.71 31.72
N ARG A 496 16.45 28.91 31.70
CA ARG A 496 17.10 30.21 31.57
C ARG A 496 18.33 30.04 30.69
N VAL A 497 18.51 30.96 29.76
CA VAL A 497 19.67 31.01 28.86
C VAL A 497 20.26 32.40 28.96
N GLY A 498 21.56 32.49 29.25
CA GLY A 498 22.34 33.72 29.18
C GLY A 498 23.37 33.61 28.07
N ILE A 499 23.42 34.60 27.19
CA ILE A 499 24.43 34.71 26.13
C ILE A 499 25.35 35.86 26.52
N LEU A 500 26.61 35.56 26.82
CA LEU A 500 27.64 36.57 27.05
C LEU A 500 28.46 36.69 25.76
N GLY A 501 28.42 37.87 25.16
CA GLY A 501 29.09 38.19 23.90
C GLY A 501 30.58 38.43 24.11
#